data_AF-A0A314UNS5-F1
#
_entry.id   AF-A0A314UNS5-F1
#
_cell.length_a   1.000
_cell.length_b   1.000
_cell.length_c   1.000
_cell.angle_alpha   90.00
_cell.angle_beta   90.00
_cell.angle_gamma   90.00
#
_symmetry.space_group_name_H-M   'P 1'
#
loop_
_entity.id
_entity.type
_entity.pdbx_description
1 polymer ?
#
loop_
_entity_poly.entity_id
_entity_poly.type
_entity_poly.pdbx_seq_one_letter_code
_entity_poly.pdbx_strand_id
1 'polypeptide(L)'
;MNTRVKTRLQSMKPPLKNEKEKVKMQGSKLREPAKTITNGRASSRERKLALQQDVDKLKKKLRHEENVHRALQRAFTRPLGALPRLPPYLPPYTLELLAEVAVLEEEVVRLEEQLVHFRKDLYQEAVNISTSKRKMETSADLCDSYPIKNPKQEQPKLKLKE
;
A
#
# COMPACT_ATOMS: atom_id res chain seq x y z
N MET A 1 46.97 -18.80 1.06
CA MET A 1 47.76 -17.69 0.48
C MET A 1 47.02 -16.38 0.72
N ASN A 2 47.78 -15.36 1.12
CA ASN A 2 47.35 -14.02 1.54
C ASN A 2 46.97 -13.21 0.27
N THR A 3 46.19 -12.13 0.25
CA THR A 3 46.41 -10.85 0.95
C THR A 3 45.20 -9.92 0.84
N ARG A 4 44.88 -9.23 1.94
CA ARG A 4 43.86 -8.17 2.05
C ARG A 4 44.50 -6.82 1.68
N VAL A 5 44.03 -6.17 0.62
CA VAL A 5 44.47 -4.81 0.24
C VAL A 5 43.62 -3.78 1.00
N LYS A 6 44.27 -2.89 1.76
CA LYS A 6 43.66 -1.81 2.53
C LYS A 6 44.01 -0.48 1.87
N THR A 7 43.06 0.13 1.16
CA THR A 7 43.22 1.43 0.53
C THR A 7 43.11 2.53 1.60
N ARG A 8 44.16 3.34 1.75
CA ARG A 8 44.23 4.47 2.70
C ARG A 8 44.01 5.76 1.91
N LEU A 9 42.79 6.29 1.88
CA LEU A 9 42.50 7.61 1.33
C LEU A 9 43.01 8.68 2.32
N GLN A 10 43.98 9.48 1.86
CA GLN A 10 44.48 10.65 2.58
C GLN A 10 43.63 11.87 2.20
N SER A 11 42.97 12.48 3.19
CA SER A 11 42.30 13.77 3.03
C SER A 11 43.34 14.88 3.14
N MET A 12 43.58 15.63 2.07
CA MET A 12 44.40 16.84 2.10
C MET A 12 43.59 18.01 2.66
N LYS A 13 44.19 18.79 3.58
CA LYS A 13 43.69 20.12 4.03
C LYS A 13 44.68 21.20 3.57
N PRO A 14 44.21 22.41 3.20
CA PRO A 14 45.05 23.47 2.65
C PRO A 14 45.80 24.26 3.74
N PRO A 15 46.94 24.92 3.45
CA PRO A 15 47.70 25.70 4.43
C PRO A 15 47.26 27.17 4.48
N LEU A 16 47.02 27.67 5.70
CA LEU A 16 46.94 29.11 5.98
C LEU A 16 48.36 29.69 6.11
N LYS A 17 48.60 30.76 5.35
CA LYS A 17 49.78 31.62 5.44
C LYS A 17 49.79 32.35 6.79
N ASN A 18 50.95 32.46 7.42
CA ASN A 18 51.27 33.58 8.30
C ASN A 18 52.73 33.98 8.14
N GLU A 19 52.93 35.29 8.01
CA GLU A 19 54.19 35.95 7.75
C GLU A 19 55.11 35.98 8.97
N LYS A 20 56.36 36.29 8.67
CA LYS A 20 57.54 36.23 9.51
C LYS A 20 57.58 37.40 10.48
N GLU A 21 57.87 37.15 11.75
CA GLU A 21 58.64 38.10 12.56
C GLU A 21 59.60 37.35 13.49
N LYS A 22 60.87 37.76 13.45
CA LYS A 22 62.00 37.18 14.18
C LYS A 22 62.08 37.81 15.57
N VAL A 23 62.23 36.99 16.61
CA VAL A 23 63.03 37.36 17.79
C VAL A 23 63.86 36.15 18.22
N LYS A 24 65.17 36.39 18.32
CA LYS A 24 66.22 35.47 18.73
C LYS A 24 66.39 35.62 20.25
N MET A 25 66.35 34.53 21.02
CA MET A 25 67.19 34.41 22.22
C MET A 25 67.42 32.95 22.62
N GLN A 26 68.64 32.77 23.09
CA GLN A 26 69.39 31.58 23.44
C GLN A 26 68.94 30.99 24.79
N GLY A 27 68.95 29.67 24.93
CA GLY A 27 68.68 29.03 26.23
C GLY A 27 68.48 27.53 26.13
N SER A 28 69.57 26.79 26.20
CA SER A 28 69.59 25.34 26.37
C SER A 28 68.83 24.91 27.63
N LYS A 29 67.88 23.99 27.47
CA LYS A 29 67.62 22.95 28.46
C LYS A 29 66.88 21.80 27.78
N LEU A 30 67.49 20.62 27.79
CA LEU A 30 66.81 19.37 27.47
C LEU A 30 65.49 19.32 28.26
N ARG A 31 64.36 19.30 27.55
CA ARG A 31 63.08 18.90 28.13
C ARG A 31 62.95 17.40 27.94
N GLU A 32 63.20 16.70 29.03
CA GLU A 32 62.70 15.38 29.39
C GLU A 32 61.45 14.95 28.59
N PRO A 33 61.46 13.79 27.89
CA PRO A 33 60.28 13.21 27.29
C PRO A 33 59.52 12.40 28.34
N ALA A 34 58.98 13.06 29.35
CA ALA A 34 58.13 12.41 30.33
C ALA A 34 56.86 13.25 30.49
N LYS A 35 55.70 12.60 30.30
CA LYS A 35 54.34 13.11 30.56
C LYS A 35 53.60 13.77 29.38
N THR A 36 53.47 13.09 28.25
CA THR A 36 52.36 13.35 27.28
C THR A 36 51.61 12.10 26.83
N ILE A 37 52.00 10.91 27.31
CA ILE A 37 51.43 9.62 26.84
C ILE A 37 50.08 9.28 27.53
N THR A 38 49.75 9.93 28.64
CA THR A 38 48.56 9.61 29.45
C THR A 38 47.26 10.16 28.86
N ASN A 39 47.28 11.34 28.25
CA ASN A 39 46.06 12.04 27.82
C ASN A 39 45.38 11.37 26.61
N GLY A 40 46.15 10.77 25.69
CA GLY A 40 45.60 10.05 24.54
C GLY A 40 44.84 8.77 24.91
N ARG A 41 45.25 8.10 26.01
CA ARG A 41 44.59 6.88 26.50
C ARG A 41 43.25 7.18 27.16
N ALA A 42 43.17 8.26 27.95
CA ALA A 42 41.92 8.72 28.56
C ALA A 42 40.90 9.13 27.48
N SER A 43 41.31 9.98 26.52
CA SER A 43 40.47 10.38 25.38
C SER A 43 40.01 9.19 24.53
N SER A 44 40.86 8.18 24.35
CA SER A 44 40.48 6.98 23.58
C SER A 44 39.49 6.08 24.33
N ARG A 45 39.57 6.01 25.67
CA ARG A 45 38.57 5.31 26.48
C ARG A 45 37.22 6.02 26.46
N GLU A 46 37.22 7.34 26.57
CA GLU A 46 36.01 8.16 26.48
C GLU A 46 35.34 8.00 25.12
N ARG A 47 36.10 8.10 24.03
CA ARG A 47 35.57 7.82 22.67
C ARG A 47 34.99 6.42 22.53
N LYS A 48 35.65 5.41 23.12
CA LYS A 48 35.13 4.04 23.09
C LYS A 48 33.78 3.94 23.82
N LEU A 49 33.63 4.61 24.96
CA LEU A 49 32.37 4.63 25.72
C LEU A 49 31.27 5.37 24.96
N ALA A 50 31.57 6.53 24.38
CA ALA A 50 30.61 7.29 23.56
C ALA A 50 30.13 6.45 22.36
N LEU A 51 31.05 5.80 21.65
CA LEU A 51 30.69 4.92 20.53
C LEU A 51 29.84 3.73 20.99
N GLN A 52 30.14 3.14 22.15
CA GLN A 52 29.33 2.05 22.69
C GLN A 52 27.90 2.51 22.99
N GLN A 53 27.74 3.70 23.57
CA GLN A 53 26.43 4.32 23.81
C GLN A 53 25.68 4.59 22.50
N ASP A 54 26.36 5.09 21.48
CA ASP A 54 25.78 5.34 20.16
C ASP A 54 25.33 4.04 19.48
N VAL A 55 26.13 2.96 19.58
CA VAL A 55 25.74 1.63 19.10
C VAL A 55 24.48 1.14 19.80
N ASP A 56 24.39 1.29 21.12
CA ASP A 56 23.21 0.86 21.87
C ASP A 56 21.98 1.71 21.54
N LYS A 57 22.15 3.01 21.33
CA LYS A 57 21.10 3.91 20.83
C LYS A 57 20.64 3.51 19.43
N LEU A 58 21.57 3.19 18.53
CA LEU A 58 21.26 2.78 17.16
C LEU A 58 20.52 1.44 17.14
N LYS A 59 20.95 0.47 17.95
CA LYS A 59 20.24 -0.81 18.13
C LYS A 59 18.81 -0.61 18.63
N LYS A 60 18.58 0.33 19.56
CA LYS A 60 17.23 0.65 20.04
C LYS A 60 16.35 1.24 18.92
N LYS A 61 16.90 2.18 18.14
CA LYS A 61 16.20 2.76 16.98
C LYS A 61 15.86 1.70 15.93
N LEU A 62 16.82 0.85 15.57
CA LEU A 62 16.59 -0.22 14.60
C LEU A 62 15.43 -1.13 15.01
N ARG A 63 15.41 -1.58 16.27
CA ARG A 63 14.28 -2.40 16.77
C ARG A 63 12.94 -1.67 16.70
N HIS A 64 12.93 -0.36 16.97
CA HIS A 64 11.70 0.43 16.86
C HIS A 64 11.20 0.47 15.41
N GLU A 65 12.08 0.78 14.46
CA GLU A 65 11.75 0.79 13.02
C GLU A 65 11.29 -0.60 12.54
N GLU A 66 11.96 -1.68 12.94
CA GLU A 66 11.56 -3.05 12.59
C GLU A 66 10.18 -3.40 13.15
N ASN A 67 9.87 -2.95 14.37
CA ASN A 67 8.56 -3.14 14.97
C ASN A 67 7.47 -2.34 14.24
N VAL A 68 7.75 -1.09 13.89
CA VAL A 68 6.87 -0.25 13.07
C VAL A 68 6.61 -0.92 11.73
N HIS A 69 7.67 -1.34 11.01
CA HIS A 69 7.55 -2.04 9.75
C HIS A 69 6.68 -3.30 9.86
N ARG A 70 6.92 -4.13 10.88
CA ARG A 70 6.11 -5.33 11.14
C ARG A 70 4.64 -4.99 11.41
N ALA A 71 4.36 -3.92 12.16
CA ALA A 71 3.00 -3.48 12.42
C ALA A 71 2.29 -3.01 11.14
N LEU A 72 2.97 -2.23 10.30
CA LEU A 72 2.45 -1.80 9.00
C LEU A 72 2.22 -2.99 8.07
N GLN A 73 3.15 -3.93 8.01
CA GLN A 73 3.01 -5.14 7.21
C GLN A 73 1.77 -5.95 7.63
N ARG A 74 1.52 -6.08 8.93
CA ARG A 74 0.29 -6.72 9.44
C ARG A 74 -0.97 -5.95 9.05
N ALA A 75 -0.92 -4.62 9.04
CA ALA A 75 -2.05 -3.80 8.64
C ALA A 75 -2.41 -3.98 7.16
N PHE A 76 -1.42 -4.12 6.28
CA PHE A 76 -1.61 -4.32 4.84
C PHE A 76 -1.87 -5.77 4.41
N THR A 77 -1.57 -6.75 5.25
CA THR A 77 -1.78 -8.19 4.94
C THR A 77 -2.98 -8.79 5.65
N ARG A 78 -3.77 -7.96 6.34
CA ARG A 78 -4.99 -8.42 7.01
C ARG A 78 -6.06 -8.77 5.96
N PRO A 79 -7.01 -9.66 6.28
CA PRO A 79 -8.16 -9.88 5.42
C PRO A 79 -9.04 -8.64 5.35
N LEU A 80 -9.66 -8.44 4.18
CA LEU A 80 -10.79 -7.53 4.02
C LEU A 80 -11.90 -7.98 5.00
N GLY A 81 -12.41 -7.04 5.78
CA GLY A 81 -13.48 -7.19 6.76
C GLY A 81 -13.00 -6.96 8.18
N ALA A 82 -11.68 -6.92 8.40
CA ALA A 82 -11.07 -6.73 9.69
C ALA A 82 -10.39 -5.36 9.78
N LEU A 83 -10.45 -4.70 10.94
CA LEU A 83 -9.66 -3.50 11.20
C LEU A 83 -8.19 -3.88 11.50
N PRO A 84 -7.18 -3.12 11.05
CA PRO A 84 -5.79 -3.42 11.38
C PRO A 84 -5.56 -3.33 12.89
N ARG A 85 -4.88 -4.33 13.47
CA ARG A 85 -4.47 -4.30 14.88
C ARG A 85 -3.20 -3.48 15.04
N LEU A 86 -3.39 -2.20 15.33
CA LEU A 86 -2.30 -1.23 15.34
C LEU A 86 -1.79 -0.96 16.77
N PRO A 87 -0.47 -1.05 17.00
CA PRO A 87 0.12 -0.75 18.29
C PRO A 87 0.24 0.77 18.55
N PRO A 88 0.20 1.22 19.82
CA PRO A 88 0.17 2.64 20.19
C PRO A 88 1.48 3.40 19.97
N TYR A 89 2.58 2.70 19.64
CA TYR A 89 3.85 3.32 19.30
C TYR A 89 3.92 3.82 17.85
N LEU A 90 2.89 3.55 17.04
CA LEU A 90 2.78 4.16 15.72
C LEU A 90 2.37 5.64 15.83
N PRO A 91 2.81 6.50 14.90
CA PRO A 91 2.35 7.88 14.84
C PRO A 91 0.82 7.96 14.75
N PRO A 92 0.15 8.88 15.48
CA PRO A 92 -1.32 8.96 15.51
C PRO A 92 -1.96 9.10 14.13
N TYR A 93 -1.38 9.94 13.27
CA TYR A 93 -1.85 10.11 11.89
C TYR A 93 -1.80 8.81 11.08
N THR A 94 -0.77 7.98 11.31
CA THR A 94 -0.66 6.66 10.67
C THR A 94 -1.72 5.69 11.21
N LEU A 95 -2.05 5.77 12.50
CA LEU A 95 -3.12 4.95 13.08
C LEU A 95 -4.48 5.25 12.45
N GLU A 96 -4.80 6.54 12.36
CA GLU A 96 -6.03 7.04 11.76
C GLU A 96 -6.14 6.67 10.28
N LEU A 97 -5.11 6.97 9.49
CA LEU A 97 -5.10 6.69 8.06
C LEU A 97 -5.28 5.19 7.75
N LEU A 98 -4.59 4.31 8.50
CA LEU A 98 -4.73 2.87 8.31
C LEU A 98 -6.12 2.36 8.69
N ALA A 99 -6.77 2.97 9.68
CA ALA A 99 -8.14 2.65 10.04
C ALA A 99 -9.14 3.16 8.99
N GLU A 100 -8.95 4.36 8.45
CA GLU A 100 -9.79 4.93 7.39
C GLU A 100 -9.71 4.10 6.11
N VAL A 101 -8.49 3.82 5.63
CA VAL A 101 -8.28 2.97 4.45
C VAL A 101 -8.92 1.60 4.65
N ALA A 102 -8.85 1.06 5.86
CA ALA A 102 -9.45 -0.23 6.17
C ALA A 102 -10.97 -0.27 6.04
N VAL A 103 -11.63 0.83 6.38
CA VAL A 103 -13.09 0.98 6.25
C VAL A 103 -13.44 1.14 4.77
N LEU A 104 -12.71 1.99 4.05
CA LEU A 104 -12.87 2.21 2.60
C LEU A 104 -12.72 0.93 1.77
N GLU A 105 -11.75 0.09 2.13
CA GLU A 105 -11.56 -1.22 1.52
C GLU A 105 -12.85 -2.08 1.62
N GLU A 106 -13.54 -2.06 2.76
CA GLU A 106 -14.82 -2.78 2.91
C GLU A 106 -15.97 -2.16 2.16
N GLU A 107 -16.04 -0.83 2.11
CA GLU A 107 -17.07 -0.16 1.32
C GLU A 107 -16.96 -0.52 -0.16
N VAL A 108 -15.73 -0.58 -0.69
CA VAL A 108 -15.49 -0.99 -2.08
C VAL A 108 -15.98 -2.41 -2.31
N VAL A 109 -15.58 -3.37 -1.47
CA VAL A 109 -16.03 -4.78 -1.59
C VAL A 109 -17.55 -4.88 -1.57
N ARG A 110 -18.21 -4.22 -0.60
CA ARG A 110 -19.67 -4.22 -0.49
C ARG A 110 -20.35 -3.62 -1.72
N LEU A 111 -19.78 -2.56 -2.30
CA LEU A 111 -20.31 -1.94 -3.52
C LEU A 111 -20.12 -2.85 -4.74
N GLU A 112 -18.99 -3.53 -4.84
CA GLU A 112 -18.73 -4.51 -5.90
C GLU A 112 -19.70 -5.69 -5.83
N GLU A 113 -20.00 -6.20 -4.63
CA GLU A 113 -21.00 -7.25 -4.43
C GLU A 113 -22.40 -6.82 -4.94
N GLN A 114 -22.85 -5.62 -4.59
CA GLN A 114 -24.11 -5.07 -5.09
C GLN A 114 -24.10 -4.93 -6.62
N LEU A 115 -22.99 -4.48 -7.20
CA LEU A 115 -22.85 -4.35 -8.65
C LEU A 115 -22.99 -5.71 -9.33
N VAL A 116 -22.40 -6.76 -8.75
CA VAL A 116 -22.57 -8.14 -9.24
C VAL A 116 -24.03 -8.58 -9.15
N HIS A 117 -24.75 -8.25 -8.08
CA HIS A 117 -26.19 -8.54 -7.95
C HIS A 117 -27.03 -7.84 -9.00
N PHE A 118 -26.88 -6.52 -9.18
CA PHE A 118 -27.62 -5.78 -10.19
C PHE A 118 -27.40 -6.32 -11.61
N ARG A 119 -26.16 -6.72 -11.94
CA ARG A 119 -25.88 -7.37 -13.22
C ARG A 119 -26.64 -8.68 -13.38
N LYS A 120 -26.69 -9.53 -12.35
CA LYS A 120 -27.44 -10.79 -12.38
C LYS A 120 -28.93 -10.54 -12.57
N ASP A 121 -29.49 -9.57 -11.85
CA ASP A 121 -30.91 -9.23 -11.92
C ASP A 121 -31.29 -8.75 -13.34
N LEU A 122 -30.46 -7.87 -13.92
CA LEU A 122 -30.60 -7.42 -15.31
C LEU A 122 -30.55 -8.57 -16.32
N TYR A 123 -29.61 -9.51 -16.16
CA TYR A 123 -29.55 -10.69 -17.04
C TYR A 123 -30.80 -11.57 -16.91
N GLN A 124 -31.27 -11.79 -15.69
CA GLN A 124 -32.48 -12.58 -15.45
C GLN A 124 -33.71 -11.90 -16.05
N GLU A 125 -33.85 -10.58 -15.90
CA GLU A 125 -34.92 -9.80 -16.50
C GLU A 125 -34.89 -9.89 -18.03
N ALA A 126 -33.72 -9.72 -18.65
CA ALA A 126 -33.56 -9.84 -20.10
C ALA A 126 -33.96 -11.24 -20.63
N VAL A 127 -33.60 -12.30 -19.91
CA VAL A 127 -34.00 -13.68 -20.23
C VAL A 127 -35.52 -13.86 -20.09
N ASN A 128 -36.11 -13.35 -19.01
CA ASN A 128 -37.54 -13.43 -18.77
C ASN A 128 -38.34 -12.68 -19.85
N ILE A 129 -37.93 -11.46 -20.21
CA ILE A 129 -38.55 -10.68 -21.29
C ILE A 129 -38.45 -11.44 -22.62
N SER A 130 -37.28 -11.98 -22.94
CA SER A 130 -37.06 -12.72 -24.19
C SER A 130 -37.90 -13.99 -24.29
N THR A 131 -38.01 -14.76 -23.20
CA THR A 131 -38.81 -15.99 -23.16
C THR A 131 -40.31 -15.70 -23.19
N SER A 132 -40.76 -14.65 -22.50
CA SER A 132 -42.16 -14.20 -22.56
C SER A 132 -42.53 -13.75 -23.99
N LYS A 133 -41.67 -12.96 -24.63
CA LYS A 133 -41.86 -12.52 -26.02
C LYS A 133 -41.98 -13.71 -26.98
N ARG A 134 -41.08 -14.70 -26.90
CA ARG A 134 -41.15 -15.91 -27.72
C ARG A 134 -42.43 -16.73 -27.48
N LYS A 135 -42.89 -16.84 -26.23
CA LYS A 135 -44.14 -17.54 -25.90
C LYS A 135 -45.35 -16.86 -26.55
N MET A 136 -45.41 -15.54 -26.53
CA MET A 136 -46.45 -14.77 -27.23
C MET A 136 -46.39 -14.97 -28.75
N GLU A 137 -45.21 -14.88 -29.35
CA GLU A 137 -45.00 -15.12 -30.79
C GLU A 137 -45.45 -16.54 -31.20
N THR A 138 -45.07 -17.56 -30.43
CA THR A 138 -45.48 -18.95 -30.71
C THR A 138 -47.00 -19.15 -30.54
N SER A 139 -47.64 -18.45 -29.61
CA SER A 139 -49.09 -18.50 -29.42
C SER A 139 -49.88 -17.76 -30.52
N ALA A 140 -49.29 -16.70 -31.10
CA ALA A 140 -49.87 -15.96 -32.21
C ALA A 140 -49.81 -16.80 -33.50
N ASP A 141 -48.70 -17.50 -33.77
CA ASP A 141 -48.55 -18.41 -34.91
C ASP A 141 -49.54 -19.60 -34.87
N LEU A 142 -49.89 -20.08 -33.66
CA LEU A 142 -50.93 -21.10 -33.49
C LEU A 142 -52.34 -20.59 -33.80
N CYS A 143 -52.58 -19.27 -33.69
CA CYS A 143 -53.88 -18.66 -33.97
C CYS A 143 -54.14 -18.44 -35.47
N ASP A 144 -53.07 -18.26 -36.26
CA ASP A 144 -53.17 -18.15 -37.73
C ASP A 144 -53.36 -19.49 -38.45
N SER A 145 -53.26 -20.63 -37.74
CA SER A 145 -53.42 -21.97 -38.32
C SER A 145 -54.85 -22.57 -38.18
N TYR A 146 -55.86 -21.82 -37.77
CA TYR A 146 -57.24 -22.33 -37.75
C TYR A 146 -57.91 -22.13 -39.12
N PRO A 147 -58.30 -23.20 -39.85
CA PRO A 147 -59.05 -23.03 -41.09
C PRO A 147 -60.47 -22.59 -40.75
N ILE A 148 -60.78 -21.32 -41.04
CA ILE A 148 -62.13 -20.77 -40.98
C ILE A 148 -63.01 -21.54 -41.96
N LYS A 149 -63.78 -22.50 -41.46
CA LYS A 149 -64.83 -23.18 -42.24
C LYS A 149 -66.07 -22.27 -42.23
N ASN A 150 -66.29 -21.56 -43.33
CA ASN A 150 -67.50 -20.78 -43.58
C ASN A 150 -68.74 -21.68 -43.66
N PRO A 151 -69.80 -21.47 -42.86
CA PRO A 151 -71.10 -22.05 -43.15
C PRO A 151 -71.84 -21.17 -44.15
N LYS A 152 -72.10 -21.73 -45.34
CA LYS A 152 -73.02 -21.17 -46.34
C LYS A 152 -74.40 -20.98 -45.70
N GLN A 153 -74.93 -19.77 -45.68
CA GLN A 153 -76.30 -19.51 -45.28
C GLN A 153 -77.16 -19.29 -46.53
N GLU A 154 -78.06 -20.23 -46.76
CA GLU A 154 -79.11 -20.20 -47.79
C GLU A 154 -80.05 -19.01 -47.58
N GLN A 155 -80.44 -18.38 -48.70
CA GLN A 155 -81.44 -17.31 -48.77
C GLN A 155 -82.85 -17.90 -48.80
N PRO A 156 -83.80 -17.50 -47.94
CA PRO A 156 -85.21 -17.77 -48.16
C PRO A 156 -85.85 -16.61 -48.94
N LYS A 157 -86.36 -16.92 -50.13
CA LYS A 157 -87.26 -16.08 -50.93
C LYS A 157 -88.70 -16.24 -50.43
N LEU A 158 -89.39 -15.16 -50.06
CA LEU A 158 -90.86 -15.07 -50.00
C LEU A 158 -91.26 -13.64 -50.41
N LYS A 159 -91.62 -13.39 -51.69
CA LYS A 159 -92.96 -13.46 -52.32
C LYS A 159 -93.98 -12.49 -51.69
N LEU A 160 -94.08 -11.33 -52.34
CA LEU A 160 -95.10 -10.28 -52.20
C LEU A 160 -96.49 -10.85 -52.58
N LYS A 161 -97.52 -10.55 -51.79
CA LYS A 161 -98.93 -10.74 -52.14
C LYS A 161 -99.64 -9.38 -52.10
N GLU A 162 -100.54 -9.22 -53.08
CA GLU A 162 -101.35 -8.05 -53.44
C GLU A 162 -102.10 -7.37 -52.29
#